data_AF-A0A2K0WB47-F1
#
_entry.id   AF-A0A2K0WB47-F1
#
_cell.length_a   1.000
_cell.length_b   1.000
_cell.length_c   1.000
_cell.angle_alpha   90.00
_cell.angle_beta   90.00
_cell.angle_gamma   90.00
#
_symmetry.space_group_name_H-M   'P 1'
#
loop_
_entity.id
_entity.type
_entity.pdbx_description
1 polymer ?
#
loop_
_entity_poly.entity_id
_entity_poly.type
_entity_poly.pdbx_seq_one_letter_code
_entity_poly.pdbx_strand_id
1 'polypeptide(L)'
;MVADIPPSAMSPHHPPDPSRFSGKNWVERLQFIRKYIEYLGGDASVEWKEKLDIAYEETMEGLQKDGQIQVGYHWLAYEADRLAWEKFASDQPSKVIEWPWKRLTDNPDDIKDGVSPTYQKWRLDRGLPICDTPETFGSKEAIVLSLSQRHTAWYELFSRRDFEAPITGPFQIAIPAWVDLDNLVFGGGDYLLNAINNDIIPPHLAVSWHNEDKPHITLVVGFSPTSCVDPWNEQVNHSLKYLWHSIVDWVTGAYYGQTMTLETHLRIRKAVPSADPQYTDPVEDAVDGFRCVQGDILGFKEQARKNREFVDHCRSDVLEIIQKPFSEAKAELTSWILRDENAMKKRTETAHEIWVSSTTNERTIQEVCAWAWGMAVEHV
;
A
#
# COMPACT_ATOMS: atom_id res chain seq x y z
N MET A 1 -63.60 -15.34 -36.98
CA MET A 1 -63.58 -15.29 -35.51
C MET A 1 -62.19 -14.89 -35.09
N VAL A 2 -62.01 -13.59 -34.87
CA VAL A 2 -60.82 -13.00 -34.27
C VAL A 2 -60.99 -13.19 -32.77
N ALA A 3 -60.08 -13.93 -32.15
CA ALA A 3 -60.00 -13.97 -30.70
C ALA A 3 -59.20 -12.74 -30.27
N ASP A 4 -59.91 -11.71 -29.83
CA ASP A 4 -59.33 -10.58 -29.12
C ASP A 4 -58.62 -11.10 -27.87
N ILE A 5 -57.29 -11.03 -27.88
CA ILE A 5 -56.50 -11.12 -26.65
C ILE A 5 -56.69 -9.77 -25.96
N PRO A 6 -57.29 -9.71 -24.77
CA PRO A 6 -57.43 -8.45 -24.06
C PRO A 6 -56.03 -7.91 -23.77
N PRO A 7 -55.82 -6.58 -23.83
CA PRO A 7 -54.58 -5.99 -23.37
C PRO A 7 -54.43 -6.41 -21.91
N SER A 8 -53.37 -7.20 -21.63
CA SER A 8 -53.00 -7.54 -20.28
C SER A 8 -52.84 -6.22 -19.53
N ALA A 9 -53.78 -5.92 -18.64
CA ALA A 9 -53.74 -4.75 -17.79
C ALA A 9 -52.42 -4.81 -17.03
N MET A 10 -51.45 -3.97 -17.40
CA MET A 10 -50.28 -3.72 -16.58
C MET A 10 -50.82 -3.29 -15.22
N SER A 11 -50.56 -4.12 -14.21
CA SER A 11 -50.85 -3.79 -12.82
C SER A 11 -50.30 -2.39 -12.52
N PRO A 12 -51.03 -1.54 -11.79
CA PRO A 12 -50.51 -0.23 -11.42
C PRO A 12 -49.26 -0.47 -10.58
N HIS A 13 -48.09 -0.17 -11.12
CA HIS A 13 -46.85 -0.26 -10.36
C HIS A 13 -47.02 0.67 -9.15
N HIS A 14 -47.12 0.11 -7.94
CA HIS A 14 -47.03 0.91 -6.74
C HIS A 14 -45.57 1.37 -6.61
N PRO A 15 -45.30 2.58 -6.09
CA PRO A 15 -43.93 3.00 -5.81
C PRO A 15 -43.27 1.98 -4.87
N PRO A 16 -41.96 1.71 -5.03
CA PRO A 16 -41.28 0.77 -4.15
C PRO A 16 -41.39 1.22 -2.70
N ASP A 17 -41.64 0.29 -1.80
CA ASP A 17 -41.77 0.54 -0.36
C ASP A 17 -40.38 0.72 0.27
N PRO A 18 -40.04 1.91 0.80
CA PRO A 18 -38.71 2.17 1.35
C PRO A 18 -38.41 1.40 2.63
N SER A 19 -39.43 0.91 3.36
CA SER A 19 -39.24 0.13 4.60
C SER A 19 -38.58 -1.23 4.36
N ARG A 20 -38.55 -1.69 3.09
CA ARG A 20 -37.90 -2.93 2.66
C ARG A 20 -36.40 -2.78 2.40
N PHE A 21 -35.85 -1.57 2.56
CA PHE A 21 -34.47 -1.24 2.26
C PHE A 21 -33.83 -0.49 3.43
N SER A 22 -32.62 -0.88 3.79
CA SER A 22 -31.80 -0.18 4.77
C SER A 22 -31.07 0.98 4.10
N GLY A 23 -31.39 2.22 4.48
CA GLY A 23 -30.68 3.39 3.98
C GLY A 23 -29.20 3.44 4.39
N LYS A 24 -28.80 2.71 5.44
CA LYS A 24 -27.39 2.57 5.83
C LYS A 24 -26.62 1.63 4.90
N ASN A 25 -27.29 0.63 4.33
CA ASN A 25 -26.68 -0.28 3.38
C ASN A 25 -26.67 0.37 1.99
N TRP A 26 -25.47 0.68 1.49
CA TRP A 26 -25.27 1.27 0.15
C TRP A 26 -26.01 0.51 -0.95
N VAL A 27 -25.90 -0.82 -0.97
CA VAL A 27 -26.48 -1.66 -2.02
C VAL A 27 -27.99 -1.61 -1.99
N GLU A 28 -28.60 -1.74 -0.81
CA GLU A 28 -30.05 -1.68 -0.67
C GLU A 28 -30.60 -0.29 -0.99
N ARG A 29 -29.89 0.77 -0.60
CA ARG A 29 -30.26 2.15 -0.92
C ARG A 29 -30.26 2.40 -2.43
N LEU A 30 -29.20 1.99 -3.13
CA LEU A 30 -29.14 2.10 -4.59
C LEU A 30 -30.23 1.27 -5.28
N GLN A 31 -30.54 0.08 -4.76
CA GLN A 31 -31.64 -0.74 -5.30
C GLN A 31 -32.99 -0.05 -5.16
N PHE A 32 -33.26 0.61 -4.03
CA PHE A 32 -34.47 1.41 -3.86
C PHE A 32 -34.53 2.55 -4.88
N ILE A 33 -33.47 3.36 -4.95
CA ILE A 33 -33.38 4.52 -5.84
C ILE A 33 -33.63 4.08 -7.28
N ARG A 34 -32.93 3.03 -7.73
CA ARG A 34 -33.08 2.47 -9.07
C ARG A 34 -34.52 2.02 -9.35
N LYS A 35 -35.13 1.24 -8.45
CA LYS A 35 -36.51 0.77 -8.61
C LYS A 35 -37.51 1.93 -8.67
N TYR A 36 -37.24 3.01 -7.93
CA TYR A 36 -38.11 4.19 -7.91
C TYR A 36 -37.99 4.98 -9.23
N ILE A 37 -36.78 5.17 -9.73
CA ILE A 37 -36.53 5.79 -11.03
C ILE A 37 -37.17 4.98 -12.16
N GLU A 38 -37.03 3.65 -12.13
CA GLU A 38 -37.67 2.74 -13.09
C GLU A 38 -39.21 2.86 -13.03
N TYR A 39 -39.77 3.03 -11.83
CA TYR A 39 -41.21 3.26 -11.63
C TYR A 39 -41.69 4.57 -12.26
N LEU A 40 -40.92 5.66 -12.12
CA LEU A 40 -41.26 6.96 -12.70
C LEU A 40 -41.22 6.94 -14.24
N GLY A 41 -40.34 6.12 -14.83
CA GLY A 41 -40.20 5.96 -16.26
C GLY A 41 -39.69 7.23 -16.97
N GLY A 42 -39.76 7.23 -18.31
CA GLY A 42 -39.31 8.36 -19.13
C GLY A 42 -37.82 8.67 -18.94
N ASP A 43 -37.50 9.96 -18.83
CA ASP A 43 -36.12 10.47 -18.72
C ASP A 43 -35.60 10.54 -17.27
N ALA A 44 -36.33 9.97 -16.30
CA ALA A 44 -36.00 10.03 -14.88
C ALA A 44 -34.59 9.49 -14.56
N SER A 45 -34.07 8.53 -15.33
CA SER A 45 -32.73 7.99 -15.14
C SER A 45 -31.62 8.95 -15.54
N VAL A 46 -31.85 9.76 -16.58
CA VAL A 46 -30.93 10.80 -17.04
C VAL A 46 -30.95 11.95 -16.04
N GLU A 47 -32.14 12.43 -15.68
CA GLU A 47 -32.32 13.47 -14.68
C GLU A 47 -31.67 13.09 -13.33
N TRP A 48 -31.90 11.87 -12.85
CA TRP A 48 -31.27 11.38 -11.62
C TRP A 48 -29.74 11.45 -11.69
N LYS A 49 -29.15 11.00 -12.80
CA LYS A 49 -27.69 11.02 -12.97
C LYS A 49 -27.15 12.45 -12.91
N GLU A 50 -27.80 13.39 -13.60
CA GLU A 50 -27.42 14.80 -13.55
C GLU A 50 -27.50 15.37 -12.14
N LYS A 51 -28.57 15.06 -11.39
CA LYS A 51 -28.71 15.51 -9.99
C LYS A 51 -27.66 14.87 -9.08
N LEU A 52 -27.30 13.61 -9.32
CA LEU A 52 -26.27 12.90 -8.56
C LEU A 52 -24.89 13.51 -8.79
N ASP A 53 -24.54 13.82 -10.04
CA ASP A 53 -23.27 14.47 -10.38
C ASP A 53 -23.16 15.86 -9.71
N ILE A 54 -24.24 16.66 -9.75
CA ILE A 54 -24.31 17.95 -9.05
C ILE A 54 -24.18 17.78 -7.53
N ALA A 55 -24.88 16.80 -6.95
CA ALA A 55 -24.84 16.56 -5.51
C ALA A 55 -23.44 16.15 -5.02
N TYR A 56 -22.74 15.31 -5.79
CA TYR A 56 -21.35 14.96 -5.51
C TYR A 56 -20.46 16.20 -5.53
N GLU A 57 -20.53 17.03 -6.58
CA GLU A 57 -19.73 18.25 -6.69
C GLU A 57 -19.99 19.20 -5.51
N GLU A 58 -21.25 19.51 -5.21
CA GLU A 58 -21.63 20.40 -4.10
C GLU A 58 -21.15 19.88 -2.74
N THR A 59 -21.29 18.57 -2.50
CA THR A 59 -20.85 17.95 -1.24
C THR A 59 -19.33 18.05 -1.10
N MET A 60 -18.58 17.73 -2.15
CA MET A 60 -17.12 17.74 -2.14
C MET A 60 -16.56 19.17 -2.04
N GLU A 61 -17.19 20.14 -2.69
CA GLU A 61 -16.85 21.56 -2.49
C GLU A 61 -17.12 22.02 -1.05
N GLY A 62 -18.23 21.57 -0.44
CA GLY A 62 -18.55 21.85 0.96
C GLY A 62 -17.47 21.33 1.90
N LEU A 63 -17.10 20.05 1.75
CA LEU A 63 -16.01 19.42 2.50
C LEU A 63 -14.69 20.19 2.33
N GLN A 64 -14.36 20.60 1.11
CA GLN A 64 -13.15 21.38 0.85
C GLN A 64 -13.16 22.74 1.54
N LYS A 65 -14.30 23.45 1.52
CA LYS A 65 -14.48 24.74 2.23
C LYS A 65 -14.34 24.59 3.73
N ASP A 66 -14.77 23.46 4.28
CA ASP A 66 -14.65 23.12 5.69
C ASP A 66 -13.24 22.61 6.08
N GLY A 67 -12.31 22.55 5.12
CA GLY A 67 -10.93 22.13 5.34
C GLY A 67 -10.72 20.61 5.39
N GLN A 68 -11.73 19.82 5.02
CA GLN A 68 -11.65 18.36 5.07
C GLN A 68 -10.75 17.80 3.98
N ILE A 69 -9.70 17.09 4.38
CA ILE A 69 -8.74 16.43 3.47
C ILE A 69 -9.22 15.02 3.11
N GLN A 70 -9.90 14.34 4.03
CA GLN A 70 -10.42 12.99 3.87
C GLN A 70 -11.90 12.95 4.22
N VAL A 71 -12.61 11.95 3.70
CA VAL A 71 -14.03 11.71 4.03
C VAL A 71 -14.33 10.22 3.94
N GLY A 72 -15.19 9.71 4.81
CA GLY A 72 -15.67 8.33 4.77
C GLY A 72 -16.38 8.00 3.47
N TYR A 73 -16.06 6.85 2.86
CA TYR A 73 -16.68 6.38 1.62
C TYR A 73 -18.21 6.32 1.70
N HIS A 74 -18.74 5.63 2.72
CA HIS A 74 -20.18 5.47 2.89
C HIS A 74 -20.89 6.77 3.26
N TRP A 75 -20.23 7.66 4.00
CA TRP A 75 -20.78 8.96 4.34
C TRP A 75 -20.97 9.82 3.08
N LEU A 76 -19.93 9.95 2.25
CA LEU A 76 -20.00 10.76 1.03
C LEU A 76 -21.07 10.22 0.08
N ALA A 77 -21.08 8.91 -0.13
CA ALA A 77 -22.04 8.26 -1.00
C ALA A 77 -23.49 8.48 -0.51
N TYR A 78 -23.73 8.37 0.80
CA TYR A 78 -25.05 8.62 1.37
C TYR A 78 -25.47 10.08 1.23
N GLU A 79 -24.58 11.02 1.52
CA GLU A 79 -24.90 12.44 1.48
C GLU A 79 -25.16 12.93 0.05
N ALA A 80 -24.37 12.45 -0.92
CA ALA A 80 -24.61 12.70 -2.33
C ALA A 80 -25.96 12.11 -2.80
N ASP A 81 -26.29 10.86 -2.45
CA ASP A 81 -27.58 10.26 -2.79
C ASP A 81 -28.75 11.05 -2.19
N ARG A 82 -28.63 11.48 -0.92
CA ARG A 82 -29.66 12.26 -0.22
C ARG A 82 -29.88 13.60 -0.90
N LEU A 83 -28.81 14.35 -1.17
CA LEU A 83 -28.89 15.66 -1.82
C LEU A 83 -29.42 15.56 -3.25
N ALA A 84 -28.99 14.53 -4.00
CA ALA A 84 -29.49 14.25 -5.34
C ALA A 84 -31.01 13.98 -5.31
N TRP A 85 -31.47 13.20 -4.33
CA TRP A 85 -32.89 12.90 -4.15
C TRP A 85 -33.71 14.13 -3.79
N GLU A 86 -33.23 14.98 -2.88
CA GLU A 86 -33.92 16.23 -2.53
C GLU A 86 -34.07 17.16 -3.73
N LYS A 87 -33.03 17.28 -4.56
CA LYS A 87 -33.07 18.06 -5.81
C LYS A 87 -34.05 17.43 -6.81
N PHE A 88 -33.97 16.12 -7.00
CA PHE A 88 -34.85 15.38 -7.91
C PHE A 88 -36.33 15.47 -7.49
N ALA A 89 -36.61 15.38 -6.19
CA ALA A 89 -37.96 15.52 -5.64
C ALA A 89 -38.50 16.96 -5.77
N SER A 90 -37.64 17.96 -5.63
CA SER A 90 -38.02 19.38 -5.76
C SER A 90 -38.52 19.74 -7.16
N ASP A 91 -37.99 19.08 -8.19
CA ASP A 91 -38.44 19.26 -9.58
C ASP A 91 -39.78 18.55 -9.85
N GLN A 92 -40.14 17.53 -9.07
CA GLN A 92 -41.34 16.70 -9.25
C GLN A 92 -42.07 16.38 -7.93
N PRO A 93 -42.53 17.39 -7.16
CA PRO A 93 -42.97 17.20 -5.77
C PRO A 93 -44.24 16.36 -5.61
N SER A 94 -45.04 16.18 -6.68
CA SER A 94 -46.24 15.36 -6.66
C SER A 94 -46.01 13.88 -6.97
N LYS A 95 -44.80 13.49 -7.39
CA LYS A 95 -44.48 12.14 -7.86
C LYS A 95 -43.40 11.44 -7.03
N VAL A 96 -42.59 12.20 -6.30
CA VAL A 96 -41.44 11.69 -5.56
C VAL A 96 -41.72 11.81 -4.06
N ILE A 97 -41.55 10.71 -3.34
CA ILE A 97 -41.63 10.73 -1.89
C ILE A 97 -40.43 11.48 -1.29
N GLU A 98 -40.59 12.02 -0.09
CA GLU A 98 -39.46 12.56 0.67
C GLU A 98 -38.41 11.48 0.92
N TRP A 99 -37.15 11.91 1.11
CA TRP A 99 -36.04 11.01 1.42
C TRP A 99 -36.41 10.15 2.65
N PRO A 100 -36.55 8.82 2.49
CA PRO A 100 -37.29 8.01 3.45
C PRO A 100 -36.46 7.58 4.67
N TRP A 101 -35.16 7.87 4.67
CA TRP A 101 -34.25 7.45 5.74
C TRP A 101 -33.76 8.66 6.55
N LYS A 102 -33.57 8.43 7.85
CA LYS A 102 -32.94 9.42 8.72
C LYS A 102 -31.51 9.69 8.25
N ARG A 103 -31.08 10.95 8.37
CA ARG A 103 -29.68 11.34 8.15
C ARG A 103 -28.74 10.42 8.93
N LEU A 104 -27.61 10.08 8.31
CA LEU A 104 -26.53 9.44 9.04
C LEU A 104 -26.09 10.34 10.19
N THR A 105 -25.89 9.73 11.35
CA THR A 105 -25.27 10.37 12.52
C THR A 105 -23.75 10.29 12.47
N ASP A 106 -23.22 9.54 11.50
CA ASP A 106 -21.79 9.29 11.33
C ASP A 106 -21.14 10.60 10.85
N ASN A 107 -20.00 10.93 11.44
CA ASN A 107 -19.20 12.12 11.08
C ASN A 107 -18.63 11.91 9.65
N PRO A 108 -18.53 12.93 8.78
CA PRO A 108 -17.71 12.83 7.55
C PRO A 108 -16.30 12.28 7.80
N ASP A 109 -15.73 12.50 8.99
CA ASP A 109 -14.41 11.97 9.40
C ASP A 109 -14.43 10.49 9.76
N ASP A 110 -15.61 9.86 9.85
CA ASP A 110 -15.74 8.44 10.14
C ASP A 110 -15.37 7.60 8.91
N ILE A 111 -14.08 7.29 8.86
CA ILE A 111 -13.40 6.53 7.81
C ILE A 111 -13.20 5.06 8.18
N LYS A 112 -13.98 4.53 9.14
CA LYS A 112 -13.93 3.11 9.54
C LYS A 112 -14.06 2.15 8.35
N ASP A 113 -14.91 2.53 7.38
CA ASP A 113 -15.19 1.77 6.16
C ASP A 113 -14.30 2.21 4.97
N GLY A 114 -13.23 2.96 5.26
CA GLY A 114 -12.28 3.50 4.28
C GLY A 114 -12.56 4.94 3.87
N VAL A 115 -11.51 5.59 3.37
CA VAL A 115 -11.57 6.92 2.75
C VAL A 115 -12.22 6.82 1.37
N SER A 116 -13.05 7.79 1.01
CA SER A 116 -13.73 7.86 -0.28
C SER A 116 -12.74 8.02 -1.44
N PRO A 117 -12.63 7.01 -2.34
CA PRO A 117 -11.82 7.14 -3.55
C PRO A 117 -12.34 8.28 -4.45
N THR A 118 -13.65 8.46 -4.52
CA THR A 118 -14.28 9.55 -5.29
C THR A 118 -13.78 10.91 -4.85
N TYR A 119 -13.71 11.16 -3.54
CA TYR A 119 -13.22 12.45 -3.03
C TYR A 119 -11.71 12.61 -3.24
N GLN A 120 -10.93 11.55 -3.02
CA GLN A 120 -9.49 11.57 -3.29
C GLN A 120 -9.20 11.92 -4.75
N LYS A 121 -9.88 11.27 -5.69
CA LYS A 121 -9.77 11.58 -7.11
C LYS A 121 -10.18 13.02 -7.41
N TRP A 122 -11.32 13.46 -6.90
CA TRP A 122 -11.81 14.83 -7.10
C TRP A 122 -10.80 15.90 -6.63
N ARG A 123 -10.13 15.65 -5.50
CA ARG A 123 -9.06 16.51 -4.96
C ARG A 123 -7.82 16.48 -5.85
N LEU A 124 -7.33 15.30 -6.22
CA LEU A 124 -6.17 15.13 -7.09
C LEU A 124 -6.37 15.80 -8.45
N ASP A 125 -7.54 15.64 -9.07
CA ASP A 125 -7.89 16.26 -10.36
C ASP A 125 -7.87 17.81 -10.29
N ARG A 126 -7.93 18.38 -9.09
CA ARG A 126 -7.86 19.83 -8.79
C ARG A 126 -6.51 20.27 -8.21
N GLY A 127 -5.52 19.38 -8.16
CA GLY A 127 -4.21 19.66 -7.56
C GLY A 127 -4.25 19.88 -6.05
N LEU A 128 -5.29 19.37 -5.37
CA LEU A 128 -5.44 19.44 -3.92
C LEU A 128 -4.82 18.20 -3.25
N PRO A 129 -4.19 18.34 -2.07
CA PRO A 129 -3.58 17.22 -1.36
C PRO A 129 -4.64 16.28 -0.76
N ILE A 130 -4.36 14.98 -0.71
CA ILE A 130 -5.21 13.94 -0.10
C ILE A 130 -4.62 13.33 1.19
N CYS A 131 -3.43 13.78 1.58
CA CYS A 131 -2.78 13.48 2.84
C CYS A 131 -2.36 14.78 3.51
N ASP A 132 -1.94 14.69 4.78
CA ASP A 132 -1.33 15.81 5.47
C ASP A 132 -0.04 16.24 4.76
N THR A 133 0.35 17.50 4.98
CA THR A 133 1.59 18.04 4.43
C THR A 133 2.79 17.19 4.88
N PRO A 134 3.79 16.98 4.01
CA PRO A 134 5.00 16.27 4.39
C PRO A 134 5.59 16.80 5.69
N GLU A 135 6.04 15.90 6.55
CA GLU A 135 6.69 16.25 7.79
C GLU A 135 8.21 16.28 7.60
N THR A 136 8.87 17.32 8.11
CA THR A 136 10.33 17.44 8.04
C THR A 136 10.96 16.92 9.33
N PHE A 137 11.82 15.91 9.23
CA PHE A 137 12.61 15.40 10.33
C PHE A 137 14.09 15.74 10.09
N GLY A 138 14.53 16.88 10.61
CA GLY A 138 15.87 17.41 10.33
C GLY A 138 15.95 17.99 8.91
N SER A 139 16.82 17.46 8.06
CA SER A 139 16.99 17.91 6.67
C SER A 139 16.19 17.08 5.66
N LYS A 140 15.42 16.09 6.11
CA LYS A 140 14.76 15.11 5.26
C LYS A 140 13.25 15.21 5.41
N GLU A 141 12.54 15.09 4.29
CA GLU A 141 11.09 15.09 4.24
C GLU A 141 10.54 13.66 4.32
N ALA A 142 9.44 13.51 5.04
CA ALA A 142 8.67 12.28 5.15
C ALA A 142 7.27 12.52 4.58
N ILE A 143 6.86 11.63 3.69
CA ILE A 143 5.49 11.61 3.18
C ILE A 143 4.57 11.08 4.30
N VAL A 144 3.53 11.82 4.66
CA VAL A 144 2.56 11.35 5.66
C VAL A 144 1.60 10.36 5.01
N LEU A 145 1.73 9.07 5.37
CA LEU A 145 0.88 8.01 4.87
C LEU A 145 -0.34 7.82 5.78
N SER A 146 -1.53 7.94 5.19
CA SER A 146 -2.82 7.93 5.90
C SER A 146 -2.93 6.76 6.89
N LEU A 147 -2.92 7.09 8.19
CA LEU A 147 -3.02 6.09 9.28
C LEU A 147 -4.35 5.34 9.21
N SER A 148 -5.43 6.02 8.86
CA SER A 148 -6.76 5.43 8.77
C SER A 148 -6.86 4.35 7.69
N GLN A 149 -6.37 4.64 6.48
CA GLN A 149 -6.36 3.66 5.39
C GLN A 149 -5.48 2.46 5.75
N ARG A 150 -4.30 2.70 6.33
CA ARG A 150 -3.40 1.64 6.81
C ARG A 150 -4.08 0.78 7.88
N HIS A 151 -4.79 1.40 8.81
CA HIS A 151 -5.53 0.72 9.88
C HIS A 151 -6.62 -0.19 9.30
N THR A 152 -7.48 0.32 8.39
CA THR A 152 -8.50 -0.50 7.71
C THR A 152 -7.86 -1.70 7.01
N ALA A 153 -6.82 -1.49 6.19
CA ALA A 153 -6.16 -2.58 5.49
C ALA A 153 -5.49 -3.60 6.43
N TRP A 154 -4.95 -3.14 7.56
CA TRP A 154 -4.32 -4.01 8.56
C TRP A 154 -5.32 -4.98 9.19
N TYR A 155 -6.51 -4.48 9.59
CA TYR A 155 -7.56 -5.32 10.17
C TYR A 155 -8.03 -6.41 9.20
N GLU A 156 -8.15 -6.06 7.91
CA GLU A 156 -8.53 -7.02 6.87
C GLU A 156 -7.45 -8.09 6.64
N LEU A 157 -6.17 -7.70 6.64
CA LEU A 157 -5.07 -8.58 6.26
C LEU A 157 -4.50 -9.42 7.41
N PHE A 158 -4.47 -8.89 8.63
CA PHE A 158 -3.77 -9.49 9.77
C PHE A 158 -4.68 -9.77 10.97
N SER A 159 -5.99 -9.58 10.83
CA SER A 159 -6.95 -9.65 11.93
C SER A 159 -6.58 -8.70 13.09
N ARG A 160 -7.31 -8.76 14.21
CA ARG A 160 -7.08 -7.90 15.39
C ARG A 160 -5.82 -8.30 16.19
N ARG A 161 -4.67 -8.45 15.53
CA ARG A 161 -3.41 -8.75 16.23
C ARG A 161 -2.93 -7.49 16.97
N ASP A 162 -2.60 -7.65 18.25
CA ASP A 162 -1.93 -6.59 19.01
C ASP A 162 -0.54 -6.31 18.44
N PHE A 163 -0.09 -5.07 18.58
CA PHE A 163 1.24 -4.68 18.14
C PHE A 163 2.29 -5.08 19.18
N GLU A 164 3.28 -5.85 18.75
CA GLU A 164 4.49 -6.16 19.53
C GLU A 164 5.71 -5.58 18.80
N ALA A 165 6.64 -4.97 19.55
CA ALA A 165 7.88 -4.45 18.99
C ALA A 165 8.62 -5.55 18.19
N PRO A 166 9.10 -5.24 16.96
CA PRO A 166 9.31 -3.90 16.42
C PRO A 166 8.11 -3.32 15.67
N ILE A 167 6.97 -4.01 15.59
CA ILE A 167 5.78 -3.48 14.93
C ILE A 167 5.14 -2.45 15.86
N THR A 168 5.20 -1.17 15.50
CA THR A 168 4.68 -0.06 16.32
C THR A 168 3.28 0.39 15.93
N GLY A 169 2.75 -0.13 14.83
CA GLY A 169 1.41 0.15 14.35
C GLY A 169 1.11 -0.47 12.98
N PRO A 170 -0.04 -0.13 12.36
CA PRO A 170 -0.45 -0.68 11.07
C PRO A 170 0.59 -0.43 9.99
N PHE A 171 1.29 -1.46 9.53
CA PHE A 171 2.37 -1.34 8.54
C PHE A 171 3.50 -0.37 8.98
N GLN A 172 3.81 -0.37 10.29
CA GLN A 172 4.90 0.41 10.88
C GLN A 172 5.89 -0.52 11.58
N ILE A 173 7.16 -0.38 11.27
CA ILE A 173 8.23 -1.16 11.88
C ILE A 173 9.38 -0.25 12.35
N ALA A 174 9.71 -0.37 13.63
CA ALA A 174 10.79 0.37 14.26
C ALA A 174 12.15 -0.23 13.93
N ILE A 175 13.10 0.61 13.54
CA ILE A 175 14.48 0.24 13.26
C ILE A 175 15.39 0.87 14.33
N PRO A 176 16.31 0.09 14.96
CA PRO A 176 17.28 0.63 15.90
C PRO A 176 18.16 1.73 15.30
N ALA A 177 18.41 2.80 16.06
CA ALA A 177 19.24 3.94 15.62
C ALA A 177 20.69 3.61 15.23
N TRP A 178 21.19 2.43 15.56
CA TRP A 178 22.55 2.03 15.16
C TRP A 178 22.61 1.52 13.72
N VAL A 179 21.46 1.17 13.11
CA VAL A 179 21.37 0.78 11.70
C VAL A 179 21.61 2.00 10.82
N ASP A 180 22.45 1.84 9.80
CA ASP A 180 22.91 2.92 8.93
C ASP A 180 21.88 3.28 7.85
N LEU A 181 20.77 3.88 8.26
CA LEU A 181 19.66 4.21 7.35
C LEU A 181 20.04 5.21 6.26
N ASP A 182 21.04 6.06 6.50
CA ASP A 182 21.55 6.99 5.49
C ASP A 182 22.10 6.26 4.27
N ASN A 183 22.83 5.16 4.47
CA ASN A 183 23.34 4.37 3.35
C ASN A 183 22.37 3.27 2.89
N LEU A 184 21.52 2.78 3.80
CA LEU A 184 20.70 1.60 3.54
C LEU A 184 19.29 1.90 3.03
N VAL A 185 18.72 3.06 3.35
CA VAL A 185 17.34 3.43 2.96
C VAL A 185 17.30 4.73 2.18
N PHE A 186 18.01 5.76 2.63
CA PHE A 186 17.88 7.10 2.05
C PHE A 186 18.81 7.32 0.86
N GLY A 187 20.10 7.01 1.01
CA GLY A 187 21.14 7.40 0.07
C GLY A 187 21.46 8.91 0.14
N GLY A 188 22.50 9.34 -0.58
CA GLY A 188 22.88 10.74 -0.69
C GLY A 188 21.81 11.59 -1.39
N GLY A 189 21.12 12.46 -0.65
CA GLY A 189 20.02 13.28 -1.18
C GLY A 189 18.72 12.50 -1.40
N ASP A 190 18.47 11.46 -0.60
CA ASP A 190 17.23 10.66 -0.58
C ASP A 190 16.91 9.92 -1.90
N TYR A 191 17.92 9.74 -2.76
CA TYR A 191 17.74 9.13 -4.08
C TYR A 191 17.25 7.67 -4.01
N LEU A 192 17.60 6.90 -2.98
CA LEU A 192 17.17 5.51 -2.84
C LEU A 192 15.68 5.43 -2.49
N LEU A 193 15.22 6.23 -1.53
CA LEU A 193 13.80 6.28 -1.16
C LEU A 193 12.93 6.79 -2.32
N ASN A 194 13.44 7.77 -3.08
CA ASN A 194 12.79 8.24 -4.30
C ASN A 194 12.73 7.15 -5.38
N ALA A 195 13.81 6.39 -5.60
CA ALA A 195 13.81 5.28 -6.55
C ALA A 195 12.84 4.15 -6.13
N ILE A 196 12.75 3.86 -4.82
CA ILE A 196 11.77 2.91 -4.28
C ILE A 196 10.36 3.33 -4.67
N ASN A 197 9.97 4.56 -4.35
CA ASN A 197 8.61 5.07 -4.54
C ASN A 197 8.25 5.34 -6.01
N ASN A 198 9.21 5.67 -6.86
CA ASN A 198 8.95 6.06 -8.25
C ASN A 198 9.12 4.90 -9.27
N ASP A 199 10.08 3.99 -9.03
CA ASP A 199 10.52 3.03 -10.06
C ASP A 199 10.27 1.56 -9.69
N ILE A 200 10.20 1.24 -8.40
CA ILE A 200 10.25 -0.14 -7.92
C ILE A 200 8.88 -0.63 -7.47
N ILE A 201 8.26 0.06 -6.52
CA ILE A 201 6.98 -0.38 -5.94
C ILE A 201 5.79 0.03 -6.84
N PRO A 202 4.62 -0.63 -6.69
CA PRO A 202 3.42 -0.21 -7.40
C PRO A 202 3.06 1.27 -7.13
N PRO A 203 2.60 2.04 -8.14
CA PRO A 203 2.41 3.49 -8.03
C PRO A 203 1.30 3.90 -7.04
N HIS A 204 0.50 2.94 -6.58
CA HIS A 204 -0.55 3.16 -5.59
C HIS A 204 -0.08 2.93 -4.14
N LEU A 205 1.17 2.51 -3.94
CA LEU A 205 1.80 2.31 -2.65
C LEU A 205 2.94 3.30 -2.47
N ALA A 206 3.30 3.53 -1.21
CA ALA A 206 4.44 4.35 -0.84
C ALA A 206 5.12 3.76 0.40
N VAL A 207 6.43 3.97 0.45
CA VAL A 207 7.28 3.77 1.61
C VAL A 207 7.69 5.14 2.14
N SER A 208 7.52 5.33 3.43
CA SER A 208 7.91 6.55 4.15
C SER A 208 8.56 6.18 5.48
N TRP A 209 8.84 7.19 6.29
CA TRP A 209 9.50 7.04 7.58
C TRP A 209 9.09 8.16 8.53
N HIS A 210 9.28 7.97 9.83
CA HIS A 210 9.24 9.05 10.82
C HIS A 210 10.18 8.74 11.98
N ASN A 211 10.47 9.75 12.79
CA ASN A 211 11.33 9.63 13.98
C ASN A 211 10.62 10.17 15.23
N GLU A 212 9.31 9.93 15.31
CA GLU A 212 8.52 10.25 16.49
C GLU A 212 8.83 9.27 17.63
N ASP A 213 9.11 8.01 17.30
CA ASP A 213 9.33 6.90 18.24
C ASP A 213 10.79 6.82 18.75
N LYS A 214 11.35 7.95 19.21
CA LYS A 214 12.74 7.98 19.71
C LYS A 214 12.95 6.92 20.80
N PRO A 215 14.06 6.15 20.76
CA PRO A 215 15.26 6.34 19.93
C PRO A 215 15.26 5.59 18.58
N HIS A 216 14.11 5.25 18.02
CA HIS A 216 14.01 4.46 16.79
C HIS A 216 13.58 5.33 15.61
N ILE A 217 13.94 4.88 14.42
CA ILE A 217 13.33 5.38 13.18
C ILE A 217 12.32 4.34 12.73
N THR A 218 11.11 4.76 12.45
CA THR A 218 10.02 3.87 12.03
C THR A 218 9.86 3.96 10.52
N LEU A 219 9.95 2.83 9.82
CA LEU A 219 9.52 2.75 8.42
C LEU A 219 8.01 2.50 8.36
N VAL A 220 7.36 3.16 7.41
CA VAL A 220 5.92 3.08 7.19
C VAL A 220 5.64 2.66 5.75
N VAL A 221 4.77 1.67 5.59
CA VAL A 221 4.23 1.30 4.27
C VAL A 221 2.76 1.67 4.23
N GLY A 222 2.30 2.22 3.10
CA GLY A 222 0.91 2.60 2.95
C GLY A 222 0.55 2.96 1.53
N PHE A 223 -0.57 3.66 1.38
CA PHE A 223 -1.09 4.08 0.09
C PHE A 223 -0.42 5.38 -0.35
N SER A 224 -0.09 5.47 -1.64
CA SER A 224 0.53 6.66 -2.20
C SER A 224 -0.44 7.84 -2.16
N PRO A 225 -0.02 9.02 -1.66
CA PRO A 225 -0.85 10.22 -1.63
C PRO A 225 -1.06 10.84 -3.02
N THR A 226 -0.43 10.30 -4.07
CA THR A 226 -0.65 10.74 -5.45
C THR A 226 -1.61 9.82 -6.19
N SER A 227 -2.18 8.83 -5.50
CA SER A 227 -3.04 7.82 -6.09
C SER A 227 -4.36 7.73 -5.32
N CYS A 228 -5.45 7.58 -6.08
CA CYS A 228 -6.74 7.23 -5.53
C CYS A 228 -6.87 5.70 -5.58
N VAL A 229 -7.00 5.06 -4.42
CA VAL A 229 -7.10 3.61 -4.32
C VAL A 229 -8.28 3.21 -3.46
N ASP A 230 -9.02 2.22 -3.94
CA ASP A 230 -10.02 1.54 -3.14
C ASP A 230 -9.29 0.58 -2.18
N PRO A 231 -9.32 0.82 -0.85
CA PRO A 231 -8.67 -0.06 0.12
C PRO A 231 -9.32 -1.46 0.19
N TRP A 232 -10.49 -1.65 -0.45
CA TRP A 232 -11.16 -2.94 -0.55
C TRP A 232 -10.75 -3.73 -1.80
N ASN A 233 -9.90 -3.16 -2.65
CA ASN A 233 -9.42 -3.85 -3.84
C ASN A 233 -8.43 -4.95 -3.45
N GLU A 234 -8.80 -6.20 -3.73
CA GLU A 234 -8.00 -7.39 -3.39
C GLU A 234 -6.58 -7.35 -3.98
N GLN A 235 -6.42 -6.85 -5.21
CA GLN A 235 -5.10 -6.73 -5.85
C GLN A 235 -4.22 -5.68 -5.16
N VAL A 236 -4.81 -4.58 -4.72
CA VAL A 236 -4.12 -3.54 -3.95
C VAL A 236 -3.70 -4.07 -2.59
N ASN A 237 -4.59 -4.79 -1.89
CA ASN A 237 -4.29 -5.40 -0.61
C ASN A 237 -3.21 -6.49 -0.71
N HIS A 238 -3.24 -7.30 -1.77
CA HIS A 238 -2.17 -8.27 -2.05
C HIS A 238 -0.83 -7.57 -2.27
N SER A 239 -0.82 -6.47 -3.03
CA SER A 239 0.39 -5.67 -3.30
C SER A 239 0.93 -5.02 -2.02
N LEU A 240 0.05 -4.47 -1.17
CA LEU A 240 0.40 -3.89 0.13
C LEU A 240 1.00 -4.94 1.07
N LYS A 241 0.36 -6.12 1.18
CA LYS A 241 0.85 -7.24 1.99
C LYS A 241 2.22 -7.71 1.51
N TYR A 242 2.40 -7.88 0.20
CA TYR A 242 3.67 -8.30 -0.39
C TYR A 242 4.80 -7.29 -0.11
N LEU A 243 4.53 -5.99 -0.31
CA LEU A 243 5.50 -4.93 -0.01
C LEU A 243 5.84 -4.90 1.48
N TRP A 244 4.83 -5.01 2.35
CA TRP A 244 5.03 -5.08 3.80
C TRP A 244 5.94 -6.24 4.20
N HIS A 245 5.65 -7.46 3.73
CA HIS A 245 6.50 -8.62 4.02
C HIS A 245 7.93 -8.43 3.50
N SER A 246 8.10 -7.80 2.33
CA SER A 246 9.42 -7.51 1.78
C SER A 246 10.20 -6.50 2.64
N ILE A 247 9.53 -5.47 3.18
CA ILE A 247 10.14 -4.51 4.11
C ILE A 247 10.54 -5.21 5.41
N VAL A 248 9.63 -6.02 5.97
CA VAL A 248 9.87 -6.73 7.23
C VAL A 248 11.06 -7.68 7.10
N ASP A 249 11.14 -8.47 6.02
CA ASP A 249 12.28 -9.34 5.73
C ASP A 249 13.60 -8.57 5.62
N TRP A 250 13.59 -7.45 4.90
CA TRP A 250 14.75 -6.57 4.80
C TRP A 250 15.19 -6.01 6.16
N VAL A 251 14.25 -5.53 6.98
CA VAL A 251 14.53 -5.01 8.32
C VAL A 251 15.13 -6.09 9.22
N THR A 252 14.59 -7.32 9.17
CA THR A 252 15.15 -8.47 9.89
C THR A 252 16.59 -8.72 9.43
N GLY A 253 16.86 -8.69 8.12
CA GLY A 253 18.22 -8.76 7.59
C GLY A 253 19.16 -7.67 8.15
N ALA A 254 18.68 -6.42 8.21
CA ALA A 254 19.44 -5.29 8.74
C ALA A 254 19.76 -5.45 10.24
N TYR A 255 18.88 -6.07 11.03
CA TYR A 255 19.14 -6.42 12.44
C TYR A 255 20.35 -7.34 12.60
N TYR A 256 20.51 -8.30 11.67
CA TYR A 256 21.65 -9.21 11.63
C TYR A 256 22.89 -8.61 10.93
N GLY A 257 22.86 -7.31 10.61
CA GLY A 257 23.98 -6.59 10.02
C GLY A 257 24.19 -6.88 8.54
N GLN A 258 23.14 -7.24 7.79
CA GLN A 258 23.19 -7.23 6.33
C GLN A 258 23.40 -5.81 5.80
N THR A 259 24.00 -5.70 4.61
CA THR A 259 24.46 -4.43 4.04
C THR A 259 23.73 -4.02 2.76
N MET A 260 22.86 -4.89 2.25
CA MET A 260 22.02 -4.61 1.10
C MET A 260 21.06 -3.45 1.39
N THR A 261 20.98 -2.49 0.47
CA THR A 261 20.01 -1.40 0.56
C THR A 261 18.58 -1.91 0.42
N LEU A 262 17.62 -1.23 1.03
CA LEU A 262 16.19 -1.55 0.87
C LEU A 262 15.78 -1.49 -0.60
N GLU A 263 16.32 -0.53 -1.33
CA GLU A 263 16.09 -0.34 -2.75
C GLU A 263 16.51 -1.57 -3.57
N THR A 264 17.71 -2.08 -3.35
CA THR A 264 18.21 -3.26 -4.05
C THR A 264 17.43 -4.50 -3.64
N HIS A 265 17.12 -4.65 -2.35
CA HIS A 265 16.29 -5.74 -1.86
C HIS A 265 14.91 -5.77 -2.55
N LEU A 266 14.24 -4.62 -2.65
CA LEU A 266 12.93 -4.53 -3.30
C LEU A 266 13.01 -4.79 -4.81
N ARG A 267 14.11 -4.42 -5.49
CA ARG A 267 14.32 -4.83 -6.89
C ARG A 267 14.46 -6.33 -7.05
N ILE A 268 15.18 -6.99 -6.14
CA ILE A 268 15.29 -8.45 -6.14
C ILE A 268 13.92 -9.08 -5.95
N ARG A 269 13.13 -8.59 -4.98
CA ARG A 269 11.75 -9.05 -4.75
C ARG A 269 10.86 -8.89 -5.98
N LYS A 270 10.95 -7.73 -6.66
CA LYS A 270 10.24 -7.48 -7.93
C LYS A 270 10.66 -8.45 -9.04
N ALA A 271 11.96 -8.65 -9.24
CA ALA A 271 12.51 -9.50 -10.29
C ALA A 271 12.30 -10.99 -10.01
N VAL A 272 12.35 -11.39 -8.75
CA VAL A 272 12.22 -12.78 -8.28
C VAL A 272 11.16 -12.84 -7.19
N PRO A 273 9.87 -12.80 -7.58
CA PRO A 273 8.78 -12.87 -6.61
C PRO A 273 8.87 -14.17 -5.83
N SER A 274 9.02 -14.08 -4.51
CA SER A 274 8.86 -15.24 -3.65
C SER A 274 7.44 -15.77 -3.82
N ALA A 275 7.29 -17.09 -3.89
CA ALA A 275 5.99 -17.70 -3.64
C ALA A 275 5.51 -17.19 -2.28
N ASP A 276 4.24 -16.79 -2.21
CA ASP A 276 3.61 -16.30 -0.96
C ASP A 276 3.96 -17.29 0.16
N PRO A 277 4.70 -16.87 1.20
CA PRO A 277 5.14 -17.79 2.24
C PRO A 277 3.90 -18.23 3.00
N GLN A 278 3.30 -19.35 2.59
CA GLN A 278 2.18 -19.97 3.30
C GLN A 278 2.59 -20.47 4.70
N TYR A 279 3.87 -20.38 5.08
CA TYR A 279 4.44 -21.10 6.22
C TYR A 279 5.28 -20.27 7.22
N THR A 280 5.70 -19.05 6.89
CA THR A 280 6.43 -18.20 7.84
C THR A 280 5.80 -16.82 7.89
N ASP A 281 5.46 -16.39 9.12
CA ASP A 281 4.96 -15.06 9.38
C ASP A 281 6.15 -14.12 9.60
N PRO A 282 6.50 -13.26 8.61
CA PRO A 282 7.69 -12.42 8.71
C PRO A 282 7.63 -11.48 9.91
N VAL A 283 6.43 -11.19 10.42
CA VAL A 283 6.25 -10.36 11.61
C VAL A 283 6.80 -11.06 12.85
N GLU A 284 6.61 -12.37 13.00
CA GLU A 284 7.16 -13.13 14.14
C GLU A 284 8.69 -13.17 14.07
N ASP A 285 9.26 -13.39 12.88
CA ASP A 285 10.71 -13.35 12.66
C ASP A 285 11.30 -11.98 13.02
N ALA A 286 10.61 -10.89 12.69
CA ALA A 286 11.05 -9.54 13.04
C ALA A 286 10.96 -9.26 14.55
N VAL A 287 9.94 -9.77 15.24
CA VAL A 287 9.81 -9.68 16.70
C VAL A 287 10.97 -10.40 17.38
N ASP A 288 11.25 -11.64 16.98
CA ASP A 288 12.34 -12.43 17.54
C ASP A 288 13.71 -11.84 17.21
N GLY A 289 13.91 -11.36 15.98
CA GLY A 289 15.12 -10.67 15.56
C GLY A 289 15.37 -9.39 16.35
N PHE A 290 14.33 -8.57 16.55
CA PHE A 290 14.42 -7.37 17.36
C PHE A 290 14.76 -7.70 18.82
N ARG A 291 14.11 -8.72 19.41
CA ARG A 291 14.40 -9.18 20.77
C ARG A 291 15.84 -9.65 20.92
N CYS A 292 16.37 -10.39 19.93
CA CYS A 292 17.77 -10.79 19.89
C CYS A 292 18.71 -9.59 19.89
N VAL A 293 18.47 -8.59 19.01
CA VAL A 293 19.28 -7.38 18.92
C VAL A 293 19.28 -6.59 20.23
N GLN A 294 18.12 -6.44 20.87
CA GLN A 294 18.02 -5.74 22.15
C GLN A 294 18.83 -6.44 23.26
N GLY A 295 19.01 -7.75 23.17
CA GLY A 295 19.84 -8.52 24.10
C GLY A 295 21.36 -8.26 23.98
N ASP A 296 21.86 -7.88 22.80
CA ASP A 296 23.30 -7.63 22.54
C ASP A 296 23.54 -6.55 21.46
N ILE A 297 23.08 -5.33 21.72
CA ILE A 297 23.19 -4.22 20.76
C ILE A 297 24.63 -4.00 20.29
N LEU A 298 25.62 -4.12 21.19
CA LEU A 298 27.03 -3.89 20.85
C LEU A 298 27.58 -4.99 19.94
N GLY A 299 27.25 -6.26 20.19
CA GLY A 299 27.64 -7.38 19.35
C GLY A 299 27.06 -7.27 17.94
N PHE A 300 25.76 -6.97 17.81
CA PHE A 300 25.12 -6.78 16.51
C PHE A 300 25.66 -5.56 15.75
N LYS A 301 25.90 -4.45 16.43
CA LYS A 301 26.52 -3.25 15.83
C LYS A 301 27.94 -3.55 15.31
N GLU A 302 28.73 -4.28 16.07
CA GLU A 302 30.08 -4.69 15.68
C GLU A 302 30.05 -5.68 14.50
N GLN A 303 29.10 -6.61 14.49
CA GLN A 303 28.88 -7.52 13.37
C GLN A 303 28.51 -6.76 12.10
N ALA A 304 27.60 -5.79 12.17
CA ALA A 304 27.21 -4.95 11.04
C ALA A 304 28.40 -4.13 10.49
N ARG A 305 29.27 -3.61 11.38
CA ARG A 305 30.53 -2.95 10.97
C ARG A 305 31.46 -3.92 10.22
N LYS A 306 31.71 -5.11 10.76
CA LYS A 306 32.53 -6.14 10.13
C LYS A 306 31.99 -6.62 8.79
N ASN A 307 30.66 -6.66 8.63
CA ASN A 307 30.04 -7.00 7.36
C ASN A 307 30.26 -5.92 6.32
N ARG A 308 30.04 -4.63 6.66
CA ARG A 308 30.35 -3.51 5.77
C ARG A 308 31.80 -3.48 5.32
N GLU A 309 32.74 -3.61 6.26
CA GLU A 309 34.17 -3.65 5.95
C GLU A 309 34.55 -4.82 5.04
N PHE A 310 33.91 -5.97 5.22
CA PHE A 310 34.13 -7.13 4.36
C PHE A 310 33.60 -6.90 2.94
N VAL A 311 32.38 -6.35 2.81
CA VAL A 311 31.82 -6.01 1.50
C VAL A 311 32.69 -4.98 0.78
N ASP A 312 33.13 -3.94 1.48
CA ASP A 312 34.01 -2.91 0.92
C ASP A 312 35.37 -3.46 0.49
N HIS A 313 35.93 -4.39 1.28
CA HIS A 313 37.16 -5.09 0.91
C HIS A 313 37.01 -5.93 -0.37
N CYS A 314 35.87 -6.61 -0.55
CA CYS A 314 35.59 -7.44 -1.73
C CYS A 314 35.10 -6.62 -2.94
N ARG A 315 34.66 -5.38 -2.74
CA ARG A 315 33.93 -4.59 -3.73
C ARG A 315 34.68 -4.43 -5.05
N SER A 316 35.96 -4.07 -5.00
CA SER A 316 36.76 -3.82 -6.20
C SER A 316 36.91 -5.09 -7.05
N ASP A 317 37.29 -6.20 -6.41
CA ASP A 317 37.49 -7.50 -7.07
C ASP A 317 36.21 -7.97 -7.76
N VAL A 318 35.08 -7.93 -7.03
CA VAL A 318 33.79 -8.38 -7.57
C VAL A 318 33.34 -7.48 -8.72
N LEU A 319 33.51 -6.16 -8.60
CA LEU A 319 33.16 -5.22 -9.68
C LEU A 319 33.98 -5.46 -10.95
N GLU A 320 35.26 -5.78 -10.82
CA GLU A 320 36.11 -6.14 -11.96
C GLU A 320 35.60 -7.41 -12.66
N ILE A 321 35.19 -8.41 -11.89
CA ILE A 321 34.72 -9.68 -12.45
C ILE A 321 33.36 -9.50 -13.16
N ILE A 322 32.41 -8.78 -12.57
CA ILE A 322 31.04 -8.66 -13.13
C ILE A 322 30.95 -7.74 -14.36
N GLN A 323 32.02 -7.02 -14.69
CA GLN A 323 32.12 -6.29 -15.96
C GLN A 323 32.33 -7.22 -17.17
N LYS A 324 32.71 -8.48 -16.94
CA LYS A 324 32.88 -9.50 -17.99
C LYS A 324 31.52 -9.99 -18.50
N PRO A 325 31.47 -10.63 -19.69
CA PRO A 325 30.25 -11.29 -20.15
C PRO A 325 29.68 -12.24 -19.08
N PHE A 326 28.35 -12.29 -18.94
CA PHE A 326 27.68 -12.94 -17.82
C PHE A 326 28.18 -14.36 -17.51
N SER A 327 28.39 -15.19 -18.55
CA SER A 327 28.90 -16.56 -18.40
C SER A 327 30.32 -16.62 -17.85
N GLU A 328 31.18 -15.68 -18.25
CA GLU A 328 32.57 -15.57 -17.77
C GLU A 328 32.59 -15.05 -16.34
N ALA A 329 31.83 -13.99 -16.05
CA ALA A 329 31.68 -13.43 -14.71
C ALA A 329 31.21 -14.49 -13.70
N LYS A 330 30.23 -15.32 -14.07
CA LYS A 330 29.73 -16.42 -13.23
C LYS A 330 30.83 -17.44 -12.89
N ALA A 331 31.56 -17.93 -13.91
CA ALA A 331 32.62 -18.92 -13.71
C ALA A 331 33.76 -18.37 -12.85
N GLU A 332 34.13 -17.10 -13.07
CA GLU A 332 35.20 -16.46 -12.34
C GLU A 332 34.80 -16.09 -10.91
N LEU A 333 33.57 -15.65 -10.67
CA LEU A 333 33.06 -15.42 -9.32
C LEU A 333 32.96 -16.72 -8.52
N THR A 334 32.47 -17.81 -9.11
CA THR A 334 32.51 -19.13 -8.47
C THR A 334 33.94 -19.50 -8.07
N SER A 335 34.91 -19.28 -8.98
CA SER A 335 36.33 -19.51 -8.67
C SER A 335 36.86 -18.60 -7.57
N TRP A 336 36.45 -17.32 -7.53
CA TRP A 336 36.83 -16.34 -6.51
C TRP A 336 36.25 -16.67 -5.13
N ILE A 337 35.01 -17.17 -5.07
CA ILE A 337 34.34 -17.64 -3.85
C ILE A 337 35.10 -18.83 -3.26
N LEU A 338 35.48 -19.81 -4.09
CA LEU A 338 36.14 -21.05 -3.66
C LEU A 338 37.61 -20.86 -3.22
N ARG A 339 38.18 -19.67 -3.34
CA ARG A 339 39.57 -19.39 -2.87
C ARG A 339 39.73 -19.51 -1.36
N ASP A 340 38.63 -19.37 -0.61
CA ASP A 340 38.64 -19.40 0.85
C ASP A 340 37.38 -20.12 1.34
N GLU A 341 37.50 -21.43 1.54
CA GLU A 341 36.41 -22.31 1.98
C GLU A 341 35.79 -21.85 3.30
N ASN A 342 36.59 -21.28 4.22
CA ASN A 342 36.09 -20.80 5.51
C ASN A 342 35.22 -19.54 5.39
N ALA A 343 35.40 -18.77 4.31
CA ALA A 343 34.63 -17.56 4.03
C ALA A 343 33.61 -17.75 2.90
N MET A 344 33.45 -18.97 2.38
CA MET A 344 32.67 -19.26 1.17
C MET A 344 31.25 -18.69 1.24
N LYS A 345 30.50 -18.97 2.31
CA LYS A 345 29.13 -18.44 2.50
C LYS A 345 29.10 -16.90 2.44
N LYS A 346 29.99 -16.25 3.21
CA LYS A 346 30.07 -14.78 3.28
C LYS A 346 30.48 -14.17 1.94
N ARG A 347 31.39 -14.82 1.20
CA ARG A 347 31.80 -14.42 -0.16
C ARG A 347 30.66 -14.56 -1.16
N THR A 348 29.88 -15.64 -1.10
CA THR A 348 28.69 -15.82 -1.95
C THR A 348 27.67 -14.72 -1.70
N GLU A 349 27.32 -14.45 -0.44
CA GLU A 349 26.39 -13.37 -0.06
C GLU A 349 26.90 -12.00 -0.53
N THR A 350 28.19 -11.72 -0.33
CA THR A 350 28.84 -10.46 -0.74
C THR A 350 28.87 -10.29 -2.26
N ALA A 351 29.26 -11.34 -3.00
CA ALA A 351 29.28 -11.31 -4.45
C ALA A 351 27.88 -11.13 -5.04
N HIS A 352 26.89 -11.84 -4.48
CA HIS A 352 25.48 -11.68 -4.83
C HIS A 352 25.04 -10.23 -4.62
N GLU A 353 25.25 -9.66 -3.42
CA GLU A 353 24.87 -8.29 -3.08
C GLU A 353 25.50 -7.25 -4.02
N ILE A 354 26.80 -7.34 -4.25
CA ILE A 354 27.51 -6.38 -5.13
C ILE A 354 26.98 -6.49 -6.57
N TRP A 355 26.74 -7.71 -7.07
CA TRP A 355 26.30 -7.91 -8.44
C TRP A 355 24.88 -7.39 -8.65
N VAL A 356 23.92 -7.75 -7.79
CA VAL A 356 22.54 -7.26 -7.91
C VAL A 356 22.44 -5.75 -7.67
N SER A 357 23.29 -5.16 -6.83
CA SER A 357 23.35 -3.70 -6.63
C SER A 357 23.92 -2.95 -7.85
N SER A 358 24.66 -3.63 -8.73
CA SER A 358 25.32 -3.02 -9.89
C SER A 358 24.43 -2.94 -11.14
N THR A 359 23.22 -3.52 -11.10
CA THR A 359 22.34 -3.63 -12.26
C THR A 359 20.89 -3.33 -11.89
N THR A 360 20.16 -2.75 -12.84
CA THR A 360 18.70 -2.56 -12.76
C THR A 360 17.95 -3.52 -13.70
N ASN A 361 18.67 -4.35 -14.44
CA ASN A 361 18.08 -5.30 -15.39
C ASN A 361 17.48 -6.50 -14.63
N GLU A 362 16.15 -6.63 -14.67
CA GLU A 362 15.43 -7.70 -13.96
C GLU A 362 15.87 -9.11 -14.37
N ARG A 363 16.17 -9.33 -15.66
CA ARG A 363 16.65 -10.63 -16.14
C ARG A 363 18.03 -10.96 -15.57
N THR A 364 18.94 -9.99 -15.55
CA THR A 364 20.25 -10.18 -14.92
C THR A 364 20.09 -10.48 -13.43
N ILE A 365 19.21 -9.77 -12.72
CA ILE A 365 18.93 -10.04 -11.30
C ILE A 365 18.43 -11.47 -11.10
N GLN A 366 17.46 -11.93 -11.91
CA GLN A 366 16.97 -13.32 -11.86
C GLN A 366 18.08 -14.35 -12.05
N GLU A 367 18.94 -14.15 -13.05
CA GLU A 367 20.03 -15.07 -13.35
C GLU A 367 21.11 -15.08 -12.23
N VAL A 368 21.38 -13.92 -11.62
CA VAL A 368 22.29 -13.79 -10.46
C VAL A 368 21.74 -14.48 -9.21
N CYS A 369 20.45 -14.27 -8.89
CA CYS A 369 19.81 -14.94 -7.75
C CYS A 369 19.80 -16.46 -7.92
N ALA A 370 19.46 -16.95 -9.12
CA ALA A 370 19.48 -18.39 -9.42
C ALA A 370 20.89 -18.99 -9.27
N TRP A 371 21.93 -18.26 -9.69
CA TRP A 371 23.32 -18.68 -9.46
C TRP A 371 23.68 -18.72 -7.97
N ALA A 372 23.39 -17.67 -7.21
CA ALA A 372 23.71 -17.60 -5.79
C ALA A 372 23.01 -18.70 -4.98
N TRP A 373 21.75 -19.01 -5.31
CA TRP A 373 21.03 -20.12 -4.69
C TRP A 373 21.62 -21.48 -5.04
N GLY A 374 22.03 -21.71 -6.29
CA GLY A 374 22.75 -22.93 -6.67
C GLY A 374 24.03 -23.12 -5.85
N MET A 375 24.80 -22.05 -5.68
CA MET A 375 26.02 -22.07 -4.84
C MET A 375 25.74 -22.37 -3.36
N ALA A 376 24.58 -21.96 -2.84
CA ALA A 376 24.21 -22.23 -1.45
C ALA A 376 23.77 -23.67 -1.22
N VAL A 377 23.15 -24.33 -2.21
CA VAL A 377 22.63 -25.70 -2.08
C VAL A 377 23.71 -26.76 -2.30
N GLU A 378 24.67 -26.52 -3.20
CA GLU A 378 25.71 -27.52 -3.53
C GLU A 378 26.79 -27.69 -2.45
N HIS A 379 26.81 -26.82 -1.43
CA HIS A 379 27.86 -26.77 -0.42
C HIS A 379 27.36 -26.72 1.04
N VAL A 380 26.09 -27.07 1.27
CA VAL A 380 25.52 -27.46 2.58
C VAL A 380 25.48 -28.98 2.65
#